data_AF-A0A158M963-F1
#
_entry.id   AF-A0A158M963-F1
#
_cell.length_a   1.000
_cell.length_b   1.000
_cell.length_c   1.000
_cell.angle_alpha   90.00
_cell.angle_beta   90.00
_cell.angle_gamma   90.00
#
_symmetry.space_group_name_H-M   'P 1'
#
loop_
_entity.id
_entity.type
_entity.pdbx_description
1 polymer ?
#
loop_
_entity_poly.entity_id
_entity_poly.type
_entity_poly.pdbx_seq_one_letter_code
_entity_poly.pdbx_strand_id
1 'polypeptide(L)'
;MNTHKHARLTFLRRLEMVQQLIAHQVCVPEAARAYGVTAPTVRKWLGRFLAQGQAGLADASSRPTVSPRALRRPRRWLSWSCAASG
;
A
#
# COMPACT_ATOMS: atom_id res chain seq x y z
N MET A 1 -18.86 7.74 0.61
CA MET A 1 -18.73 6.33 1.02
C MET A 1 -18.45 5.50 -0.23
N ASN A 2 -17.20 5.07 -0.43
CA ASN A 2 -16.81 4.04 -1.41
C ASN A 2 -15.50 3.42 -0.88
N THR A 3 -15.62 2.70 0.23
CA THR A 3 -14.51 2.02 0.89
C THR A 3 -14.05 0.89 -0.03
N HIS A 4 -12.96 1.15 -0.76
CA HIS A 4 -12.53 0.37 -1.92
C HIS A 4 -12.35 -1.12 -1.59
N LYS A 5 -13.16 -1.95 -2.24
CA LYS A 5 -13.09 -3.43 -2.33
C LYS A 5 -11.74 -4.00 -2.81
N HIS A 6 -10.80 -3.14 -3.21
CA HIS A 6 -9.43 -3.48 -3.64
C HIS A 6 -8.33 -2.81 -2.80
N ALA A 7 -8.67 -2.18 -1.67
CA ALA A 7 -7.74 -1.38 -0.87
C ALA A 7 -6.59 -2.17 -0.22
N ARG A 8 -6.69 -3.49 -0.15
CA ARG A 8 -5.78 -4.32 0.66
C ARG A 8 -4.93 -5.26 -0.19
N LEU A 9 -4.26 -4.71 -1.20
CA LEU A 9 -3.16 -5.40 -1.88
C LEU A 9 -1.95 -5.48 -0.94
N THR A 10 -1.77 -6.65 -0.32
CA THR A 10 -0.62 -6.98 0.54
C THR A 10 0.66 -6.90 -0.27
N PHE A 11 1.79 -6.61 0.40
CA PHE A 11 3.11 -6.52 -0.23
C PHE A 11 3.41 -7.72 -1.16
N LEU A 12 3.11 -8.94 -0.71
CA LEU A 12 3.30 -10.16 -1.48
C LEU A 12 2.48 -10.16 -2.78
N ARG A 13 1.20 -9.79 -2.72
CA ARG A 13 0.35 -9.67 -3.90
C ARG A 13 0.87 -8.61 -4.90
N ARG A 14 1.53 -7.55 -4.41
CA ARG A 14 2.19 -6.54 -5.26
C ARG A 14 3.36 -7.13 -6.01
N LEU A 15 4.15 -7.93 -5.30
CA LEU A 15 5.36 -8.57 -5.82
C LEU A 15 5.00 -9.61 -6.89
N GLU A 16 4.02 -10.47 -6.61
CA GLU A 16 3.51 -11.48 -7.55
C GLU A 16 3.07 -10.84 -8.88
N MET A 17 2.28 -9.76 -8.80
CA MET A 17 1.82 -9.01 -9.97
C MET A 17 2.99 -8.52 -10.83
N VAL A 18 4.02 -7.94 -10.21
CA VAL A 18 5.18 -7.41 -10.93
C VAL A 18 6.06 -8.52 -11.50
N GLN A 19 6.22 -9.63 -10.77
CA GLN A 19 6.96 -10.80 -11.25
C GLN A 19 6.30 -11.41 -12.50
N GLN A 20 4.97 -11.51 -12.52
CA GLN A 20 4.23 -11.99 -13.69
C GLN A 20 4.39 -11.07 -14.90
N LEU A 21 4.44 -9.74 -14.68
CA LEU A 21 4.69 -8.76 -15.75
C LEU A 21 6.12 -8.86 -16.31
N ILE A 22 7.13 -9.03 -15.46
CA ILE A 22 8.53 -9.15 -15.87
C ILE A 22 8.79 -10.49 -16.57
N ALA A 23 8.12 -11.56 -16.13
CA ALA A 23 8.16 -12.86 -16.80
C ALA A 23 7.32 -12.91 -18.09
N HIS A 24 6.78 -11.77 -18.54
CA HIS A 24 5.92 -11.62 -19.73
C HIS A 24 4.72 -12.58 -19.75
N GLN A 25 4.26 -13.05 -18.58
CA GLN A 25 3.14 -13.99 -18.46
C GLN A 25 1.79 -13.32 -18.71
N VAL A 26 1.69 -12.03 -18.37
CA VAL A 26 0.45 -11.26 -18.46
C VAL A 26 0.73 -9.85 -18.96
N CYS A 27 -0.23 -9.26 -19.66
CA CYS A 27 -0.16 -7.86 -20.06
C CYS A 27 -0.65 -6.93 -18.94
N VAL A 28 -0.24 -5.66 -18.95
CA VAL A 28 -0.70 -4.63 -17.99
C VAL A 28 -2.23 -4.57 -17.80
N PRO A 29 -3.08 -4.54 -18.86
CA PRO A 29 -4.53 -4.49 -18.68
C PRO A 29 -5.10 -5.78 -18.05
N GLU A 30 -4.47 -6.92 -18.30
CA GLU A 30 -4.87 -8.21 -17.74
C GLU A 30 -4.51 -8.31 -16.25
N ALA A 31 -3.28 -7.94 -15.91
CA ALA A 31 -2.84 -7.83 -14.51
C ALA A 31 -3.73 -6.84 -13.72
N ALA A 32 -4.08 -5.71 -14.31
CA ALA A 32 -4.99 -4.75 -13.69
C ALA A 32 -6.34 -5.39 -13.31
N ARG A 33 -6.93 -6.17 -14.22
CA ARG A 33 -8.18 -6.91 -13.97
C ARG A 33 -8.01 -8.00 -12.90
N ALA A 34 -6.96 -8.81 -13.01
CA ALA A 34 -6.71 -9.94 -12.10
C ALA A 34 -6.48 -9.49 -10.65
N TYR A 35 -5.76 -8.39 -10.46
CA TYR A 35 -5.41 -7.86 -9.15
C TYR A 35 -6.39 -6.78 -8.66
N GLY A 36 -7.44 -6.46 -9.42
CA GLY A 36 -8.46 -5.48 -9.04
C GLY A 36 -7.94 -4.04 -8.93
N VAL A 37 -6.93 -3.68 -9.74
CA VAL A 37 -6.34 -2.34 -9.75
C VAL A 37 -6.47 -1.70 -11.13
N THR A 38 -6.11 -0.43 -11.23
CA THR A 38 -6.10 0.27 -12.52
C THR A 38 -4.76 0.06 -13.23
N ALA A 39 -4.76 0.08 -14.57
CA ALA A 39 -3.54 -0.03 -15.37
C ALA A 39 -2.45 1.02 -15.01
N PRO A 40 -2.79 2.30 -14.69
CA PRO A 40 -1.82 3.25 -14.15
C PRO A 40 -1.15 2.78 -12.84
N THR A 41 -1.90 2.18 -11.91
CA THR A 41 -1.34 1.63 -10.66
C THR A 41 -0.33 0.53 -10.95
N VAL A 42 -0.66 -0.37 -11.88
CA VAL A 42 0.23 -1.44 -12.32
C VAL A 42 1.54 -0.87 -12.88
N ARG A 43 1.45 0.08 -13.82
CA ARG A 43 2.63 0.74 -14.42
C ARG A 43 3.49 1.45 -13.38
N LYS A 44 2.87 2.15 -12.43
CA LYS A 44 3.57 2.83 -11.32
C LYS A 44 4.39 1.84 -10.50
N TRP A 45 3.81 0.69 -10.19
CA TRP A 45 4.47 -0.30 -9.35
C TRP A 45 5.56 -1.06 -10.10
N LEU A 46 5.34 -1.38 -11.37
CA LEU A 46 6.37 -1.91 -12.25
C LEU A 46 7.56 -0.94 -12.31
N GLY A 47 7.33 0.35 -12.57
CA GLY A 47 8.38 1.36 -12.61
C GLY A 47 9.16 1.48 -11.28
N ARG A 48 8.45 1.46 -10.14
CA ARG A 48 9.09 1.44 -8.82
C ARG A 48 9.93 0.20 -8.57
N PHE A 49 9.46 -0.96 -8.99
CA PHE A 49 10.20 -2.20 -8.87
C PHE A 49 11.45 -2.20 -9.77
N LEU A 50 11.36 -1.68 -10.99
CA LEU A 50 12.53 -1.55 -11.87
C LEU A 50 13.58 -0.59 -11.30
N ALA A 51 13.17 0.45 -10.57
CA ALA A 51 14.07 1.42 -9.97
C ALA A 51 14.67 1.00 -8.62
N GLN A 52 13.90 0.31 -7.77
CA GLN A 52 14.24 0.07 -6.36
C GLN A 52 14.11 -1.41 -5.95
N GLY A 53 13.80 -2.30 -6.89
CA GLY A 53 13.50 -3.71 -6.61
C GLY A 53 12.27 -3.88 -5.70
N GLN A 54 12.31 -4.90 -4.87
CA GLN A 54 11.24 -5.21 -3.92
C GLN A 54 10.93 -4.06 -2.95
N ALA A 55 11.94 -3.27 -2.57
CA ALA A 55 11.78 -2.14 -1.66
C ALA A 55 10.82 -1.07 -2.22
N GLY A 56 10.75 -0.92 -3.55
CA GLY A 56 9.83 0.02 -4.21
C GLY A 56 8.34 -0.33 -4.08
N LEU A 57 8.02 -1.57 -3.68
CA LEU A 57 6.65 -2.04 -3.50
C LEU A 57 6.14 -1.90 -2.05
N ALA A 58 7.06 -1.63 -1.11
CA ALA A 58 6.71 -1.36 0.28
C ALA A 58 5.79 -0.13 0.39
N ASP A 59 4.95 -0.11 1.43
CA ASP A 59 4.11 1.05 1.70
C ASP A 59 4.99 2.24 2.07
N ALA A 60 4.98 3.28 1.24
CA ALA A 60 5.63 4.52 1.59
C ALA A 60 4.79 5.17 2.69
N SER A 61 5.40 5.43 3.85
CA SER A 61 4.69 6.11 4.94
C SER A 61 4.04 7.37 4.39
N SER A 62 2.73 7.49 4.53
CA SER A 62 1.98 8.71 4.19
C SER A 62 2.28 9.87 5.15
N ARG A 63 3.10 9.63 6.19
CA ARG A 63 3.48 10.64 7.16
C ARG A 63 4.50 11.59 6.51
N PRO A 64 4.20 12.89 6.45
CA PRO A 64 5.19 13.86 6.00
C PRO A 64 6.36 13.91 7.00
N THR A 65 7.59 13.98 6.49
CA THR A 65 8.82 14.08 7.29
C THR A 65 8.82 15.33 8.18
N VAL A 66 8.17 16.40 7.73
CA VAL A 66 8.03 17.66 8.46
C VAL A 66 6.56 18.05 8.45
N SER A 67 5.97 18.19 9.64
CA SER A 67 4.65 18.79 9.83
C SER A 67 4.82 20.08 10.63
N PRO A 68 4.66 21.27 10.01
CA PRO A 68 4.72 22.55 10.71
C PRO A 68 3.65 22.70 11.80
N ARG A 69 2.57 21.90 11.73
CA ARG A 69 1.49 21.82 12.73
C ARG A 69 1.61 20.59 13.62
N ALA A 70 2.80 20.01 13.77
CA ALA A 70 3.00 18.91 14.71
C ALA A 70 2.61 19.38 16.13
N LEU A 71 1.43 18.97 16.58
CA LEU A 71 0.99 19.19 17.94
C LEU A 71 2.04 18.60 18.87
N ARG A 72 2.52 19.40 19.82
CA ARG A 72 3.48 18.96 20.85
C ARG A 72 2.90 17.70 21.49
N ARG A 73 3.59 16.57 21.31
CA ARG A 73 3.18 15.22 21.73
C ARG A 73 2.46 15.29 23.08
N PRO A 74 1.14 15.04 23.18
CA PRO A 74 0.46 15.11 24.46
C PRO A 74 1.12 14.08 25.38
N ARG A 75 1.68 14.56 26.50
CA ARG A 75 2.11 13.67 27.58
C ARG A 75 0.84 12.99 28.06
N ARG A 76 0.83 11.65 28.02
CA ARG A 76 -0.12 10.76 28.69
C ARG A 76 -1.35 10.33 27.87
N TRP A 77 -1.17 9.31 27.02
CA TRP A 77 -2.22 8.31 26.78
C TRP A 77 -2.18 7.31 27.95
N LEU A 78 -2.86 7.62 29.06
CA LEU A 78 -3.18 6.63 30.10
C LEU A 78 -4.68 6.72 30.33
N SER A 79 -5.43 5.91 29.59
CA SER A 79 -6.55 5.09 30.06
C SER A 79 -7.34 4.60 28.85
N TRP A 80 -6.91 3.49 28.26
CA TRP A 80 -7.84 2.57 27.62
C TRP A 80 -7.80 1.28 28.46
N SER A 81 -8.38 1.36 29.67
CA SER A 81 -8.80 0.15 30.38
C SER A 81 -10.18 -0.18 29.84
N CYS A 82 -10.23 -1.16 28.93
CA CYS A 82 -11.47 -1.81 28.55
C CYS A 82 -11.89 -2.69 29.74
N ALA A 83 -12.69 -2.14 30.65
CA ALA A 83 -13.42 -2.93 31.63
C ALA A 83 -14.73 -3.38 30.95
N ALA A 84 -14.75 -4.61 30.45
CA ALA A 84 -15.99 -5.28 30.12
C ALA A 84 -16.62 -5.73 31.44
N SER A 85 -17.73 -5.10 31.81
CA SER A 85 -18.63 -5.51 32.88
C SER A 85 -19.91 -6.06 32.24
N GLY A 86 -20.42 -7.16 32.79
CA GLY A 86 -21.78 -7.65 32.57
C GLY A 86 -21.83 -8.94 31.78
#